data_AF-A0AAW6A0D7-F1
#
_entry.id   AF-A0AAW6A0D7-F1
#
_cell.length_a   1.000
_cell.length_b   1.000
_cell.length_c   1.000
_cell.angle_alpha   90.00
_cell.angle_beta   90.00
_cell.angle_gamma   90.00
#
_symmetry.space_group_name_H-M   'P 1'
#
loop_
_entity.id
_entity.type
_entity.pdbx_description
1 polymer ?
#
loop_
_entity_poly.entity_id
_entity_poly.type
_entity_poly.pdbx_seq_one_letter_code
_entity_poly.pdbx_strand_id
1 'polypeptide(L)'
;MRIHDSPATLDLLRRLADADMAAGTPGTLVADGEWETRAWIPKSEPQTITPTMVETQLAVALLDGVWRRETTTHHDPRTDAGSGLDYPHDYPHDYGGMSILDTVANTSGMPQPIRLTIFGPCVNPYVIIGPNRYEVDATIPAGSRLEIDGTADARTVIMISDTGLHTNLFAKAVRGTGRGSGTYIFEPLPHGTSTISWAGGFKFDLTAIEERSEPPWT
;
A
#
# COMPACT_ATOMS: atom_id res chain seq x y z
N MET A 1 -25.43 13.89 -3.69
CA MET A 1 -26.02 12.60 -3.31
C MET A 1 -26.65 11.98 -4.55
N ARG A 2 -25.96 11.05 -5.21
CA ARG A 2 -26.57 10.25 -6.28
C ARG A 2 -26.03 8.84 -6.19
N ILE A 3 -26.77 8.02 -5.44
CA ILE A 3 -26.90 6.62 -5.79
C ILE A 3 -27.44 6.63 -7.23
N HIS A 4 -26.84 5.84 -8.12
CA HIS A 4 -27.19 5.83 -9.53
C HIS A 4 -28.56 5.17 -9.73
N ASP A 5 -29.63 5.95 -9.55
CA ASP A 5 -31.03 5.50 -9.58
C ASP A 5 -31.58 5.35 -11.01
N SER A 6 -30.84 4.67 -11.91
CA SER A 6 -31.36 4.33 -13.24
C SER A 6 -31.38 2.82 -13.45
N PRO A 7 -32.45 2.25 -14.03
CA PRO A 7 -32.50 0.82 -14.38
C PRO A 7 -31.27 0.36 -15.17
N ALA A 8 -30.73 1.22 -16.04
CA ALA A 8 -29.53 0.94 -16.81
C ALA A 8 -28.28 0.71 -15.94
N THR A 9 -28.17 1.39 -14.79
CA THR A 9 -27.04 1.21 -13.86
C THR A 9 -27.14 -0.12 -13.11
N LEU A 10 -28.36 -0.50 -12.71
CA LEU A 10 -28.62 -1.81 -12.09
C LEU A 10 -28.40 -2.97 -13.07
N ASP A 11 -28.82 -2.81 -14.33
CA ASP A 11 -28.55 -3.79 -15.38
C ASP A 11 -27.05 -3.89 -15.67
N LEU A 12 -26.32 -2.76 -15.66
CA LEU A 12 -24.87 -2.74 -15.82
C LEU A 12 -24.18 -3.51 -14.68
N LEU A 13 -24.58 -3.25 -13.42
CA LEU A 13 -24.04 -3.98 -12.25
C LEU A 13 -24.19 -5.49 -12.41
N ARG A 14 -25.39 -5.96 -12.82
CA ARG A 14 -25.63 -7.40 -13.04
C ARG A 14 -24.75 -7.97 -14.15
N ARG A 15 -24.64 -7.27 -15.28
CA ARG A 15 -23.78 -7.70 -16.40
C ARG A 15 -22.31 -7.79 -15.99
N LEU A 16 -21.83 -6.84 -15.19
CA LEU A 16 -20.46 -6.85 -14.68
C LEU A 16 -20.27 -8.02 -13.71
N ALA A 17 -21.18 -8.22 -12.76
CA ALA A 17 -21.13 -9.36 -11.84
C ALA A 17 -21.10 -10.72 -12.57
N ASP A 18 -21.96 -10.90 -13.58
CA ASP A 18 -22.00 -12.14 -14.38
C ASP A 18 -20.70 -12.32 -15.21
N ALA A 19 -20.17 -11.24 -15.78
CA ALA A 19 -18.94 -11.25 -16.56
C ALA A 19 -17.72 -11.59 -15.70
N ASP A 20 -17.62 -10.98 -14.52
CA ASP A 20 -16.59 -11.25 -13.53
C ASP A 20 -16.65 -12.75 -13.18
N MET A 21 -17.84 -13.26 -12.81
CA MET A 21 -18.03 -14.65 -12.40
C MET A 21 -17.64 -15.64 -13.51
N ALA A 22 -17.95 -15.30 -14.77
CA ALA A 22 -17.57 -16.10 -15.93
C ALA A 22 -16.05 -16.05 -16.21
N ALA A 23 -15.40 -14.91 -15.94
CA ALA A 23 -13.97 -14.72 -16.16
C ALA A 23 -13.09 -15.26 -15.02
N GLY A 24 -13.66 -15.53 -13.85
CA GLY A 24 -12.87 -15.88 -12.65
C GLY A 24 -11.98 -14.74 -12.16
N THR A 25 -12.24 -13.50 -12.62
CA THR A 25 -11.60 -12.29 -12.11
C THR A 25 -12.56 -11.52 -11.21
N PRO A 26 -12.23 -11.25 -9.94
CA PRO A 26 -13.09 -10.49 -9.03
C PRO A 26 -13.23 -9.04 -9.48
N GLY A 27 -14.40 -8.46 -9.24
CA GLY A 27 -14.64 -7.04 -9.40
C GLY A 27 -14.16 -6.23 -8.18
N THR A 28 -14.09 -4.91 -8.35
CA THR A 28 -13.81 -3.96 -7.26
C THR A 28 -15.09 -3.24 -6.87
N LEU A 29 -15.45 -3.30 -5.59
CA LEU A 29 -16.50 -2.49 -5.01
C LEU A 29 -15.88 -1.27 -4.34
N VAL A 30 -16.50 -0.11 -4.56
CA VAL A 30 -16.07 1.17 -3.98
C VAL A 30 -17.23 1.74 -3.16
N ALA A 31 -17.01 1.91 -1.86
CA ALA A 31 -17.93 2.56 -0.94
C ALA A 31 -17.45 3.99 -0.65
N ASP A 32 -18.35 4.95 -0.80
CA ASP A 32 -18.14 6.39 -0.58
C ASP A 32 -16.95 7.02 -1.33
N GLY A 33 -16.47 6.35 -2.38
CA GLY A 33 -15.31 6.80 -3.16
C GLY A 33 -13.96 6.67 -2.45
N GLU A 34 -13.93 6.11 -1.24
CA GLU A 34 -12.72 5.98 -0.41
C GLU A 34 -12.35 4.54 -0.07
N TRP A 35 -13.36 3.70 0.13
CA TRP A 35 -13.17 2.33 0.61
C TRP A 35 -13.32 1.35 -0.54
N GLU A 36 -12.29 0.53 -0.75
CA GLU A 36 -12.26 -0.44 -1.83
C GLU A 36 -12.19 -1.85 -1.29
N THR A 37 -12.84 -2.79 -1.99
CA THR A 37 -12.67 -4.22 -1.73
C THR A 37 -12.81 -5.00 -3.02
N ARG A 38 -12.05 -6.09 -3.12
CA ARG A 38 -12.25 -7.08 -4.18
C ARG A 38 -13.34 -8.04 -3.76
N ALA A 39 -14.33 -8.25 -4.61
CA ALA A 39 -15.48 -9.04 -4.26
C ALA A 39 -16.09 -9.77 -5.46
N TRP A 40 -16.80 -10.84 -5.11
CA TRP A 40 -17.71 -11.56 -5.99
C TRP A 40 -19.15 -11.21 -5.62
N ILE A 41 -20.03 -11.14 -6.62
CA ILE A 41 -21.48 -11.10 -6.42
C ILE A 41 -22.07 -12.41 -6.95
N PRO A 42 -21.92 -13.53 -6.22
CA PRO A 42 -22.30 -14.85 -6.72
C PRO A 42 -23.81 -15.09 -6.75
N LYS A 43 -24.60 -14.28 -6.05
CA LYS A 43 -26.02 -14.53 -5.85
C LYS A 43 -26.83 -13.25 -5.86
N SER A 44 -27.97 -13.33 -6.53
CA SER A 44 -29.00 -12.29 -6.56
C SER A 44 -30.35 -12.94 -6.28
N GLU A 45 -31.00 -12.53 -5.19
CA GLU A 45 -32.29 -13.05 -4.76
C GLU A 45 -33.34 -11.94 -4.77
N PRO A 46 -34.16 -11.85 -5.82
CA PRO A 46 -35.30 -10.94 -5.85
C PRO A 46 -36.23 -11.23 -4.68
N GLN A 47 -36.59 -10.20 -3.92
CA GLN A 47 -37.49 -10.30 -2.76
C GLN A 47 -38.88 -9.80 -3.15
N THR A 48 -38.98 -8.50 -3.39
CA THR A 48 -40.23 -7.82 -3.71
C THR A 48 -40.20 -7.37 -5.16
N ILE A 49 -41.21 -7.74 -5.96
CA ILE A 49 -41.35 -7.28 -7.34
C ILE A 49 -42.72 -6.63 -7.49
N THR A 50 -42.72 -5.33 -7.77
CA THR A 50 -43.92 -4.54 -8.10
C THR A 50 -43.71 -3.86 -9.46
N PRO A 51 -44.77 -3.32 -10.09
CA PRO A 51 -44.62 -2.60 -11.35
C PRO A 51 -43.68 -1.37 -11.27
N THR A 52 -43.45 -0.83 -10.06
CA THR A 52 -42.67 0.39 -9.84
C THR A 52 -41.38 0.18 -9.06
N MET A 53 -41.18 -0.99 -8.46
CA MET A 53 -40.05 -1.28 -7.57
C MET A 53 -39.68 -2.75 -7.62
N VAL A 54 -38.38 -3.00 -7.75
CA VAL A 54 -37.79 -4.33 -7.54
C VAL A 54 -36.81 -4.22 -6.38
N GLU A 55 -37.03 -5.01 -5.35
CA GLU A 55 -36.12 -5.19 -4.23
C GLU A 55 -35.38 -6.51 -4.41
N THR A 56 -34.06 -6.50 -4.25
CA THR A 56 -33.23 -7.67 -4.47
C THR A 56 -32.12 -7.69 -3.43
N GLN A 57 -31.93 -8.86 -2.83
CA GLN A 57 -30.81 -9.11 -1.94
C GLN A 57 -29.64 -9.67 -2.77
N LEU A 58 -28.48 -9.03 -2.68
CA LEU A 58 -27.24 -9.52 -3.27
C LEU A 58 -26.39 -10.17 -2.19
N ALA A 59 -25.83 -11.34 -2.48
CA ALA A 59 -24.74 -11.88 -1.68
C ALA A 59 -23.43 -11.33 -2.23
N VAL A 60 -22.62 -10.73 -1.37
CA VAL A 60 -21.29 -10.21 -1.71
C VAL A 60 -20.26 -11.03 -0.95
N ALA A 61 -19.38 -11.72 -1.68
CA ALA A 61 -18.28 -12.47 -1.11
C ALA A 61 -16.98 -11.67 -1.29
N LEU A 62 -16.50 -11.07 -0.20
CA LEU A 62 -15.23 -10.37 -0.15
C LEU A 62 -14.09 -11.39 -0.25
N LEU A 63 -13.15 -11.19 -1.17
CA LEU A 63 -12.01 -12.11 -1.32
C LEU A 63 -11.08 -12.07 -0.11
N ASP A 64 -10.85 -10.87 0.40
CA ASP A 64 -9.85 -10.63 1.44
C ASP A 64 -10.51 -10.43 2.81
N GLY A 65 -11.85 -10.45 2.85
CA GLY A 65 -12.65 -10.25 4.06
C GLY A 65 -12.60 -8.83 4.63
N VAL A 66 -11.95 -7.89 3.94
CA VAL A 66 -11.70 -6.52 4.42
C VAL A 66 -11.91 -5.47 3.33
N TRP A 67 -12.37 -4.31 3.75
CA TRP A 67 -12.36 -3.06 3.01
C TRP A 67 -11.06 -2.32 3.29
N ARG A 68 -10.49 -1.72 2.26
CA ARG A 68 -9.21 -1.01 2.31
C ARG A 68 -9.37 0.45 1.98
N ARG A 69 -8.67 1.30 2.72
CA ARG A 69 -8.45 2.70 2.37
C ARG A 69 -6.96 2.99 2.44
N GLU A 70 -6.40 3.51 1.36
CA GLU A 70 -4.98 3.78 1.25
C GLU A 70 -4.66 5.25 1.57
N THR A 71 -3.54 5.51 2.23
CA THR A 71 -3.01 6.86 2.44
C THR A 71 -1.53 6.86 2.12
N THR A 72 -1.15 7.61 1.08
CA THR A 72 0.23 7.69 0.59
C THR A 72 0.90 8.97 1.06
N THR A 73 2.12 8.84 1.55
CA THR A 73 3.04 9.94 1.87
C THR A 73 4.28 9.85 1.01
N HIS A 74 4.79 10.99 0.58
CA HIS A 74 5.92 11.11 -0.34
C HIS A 74 7.13 11.65 0.41
N HIS A 75 8.27 10.98 0.25
CA HIS A 75 9.51 11.29 0.94
C HIS A 75 10.61 11.58 -0.08
N ASP A 76 10.99 12.85 -0.17
CA ASP A 76 11.99 13.33 -1.12
C ASP A 76 13.43 13.13 -0.62
N PRO A 77 14.42 13.04 -1.52
CA PRO A 77 15.80 12.96 -1.10
C PRO A 77 16.24 14.29 -0.48
N ARG A 78 17.29 14.25 0.33
CA ARG A 78 17.81 15.46 0.98
C ARG A 78 18.34 16.44 -0.08
N THR A 79 17.82 17.66 -0.10
CA THR A 79 18.32 18.75 -0.95
C THR A 79 19.38 19.62 -0.28
N ASP A 80 19.53 19.51 1.05
CA ASP A 80 20.44 20.34 1.84
C ASP A 80 21.87 19.80 1.78
N ALA A 81 22.53 20.02 0.65
CA ALA A 81 23.96 19.80 0.47
C ALA A 81 24.83 20.98 0.95
N GLY A 82 24.32 21.90 1.80
CA GLY A 82 24.97 23.21 1.96
C GLY A 82 24.92 23.92 3.31
N SER A 83 24.46 23.31 4.41
CA SER A 83 24.57 23.95 5.74
C SER A 83 24.92 22.98 6.86
N GLY A 84 25.83 22.05 6.58
CA GLY A 84 26.57 21.40 7.65
C GLY A 84 27.46 22.43 8.35
N LEU A 85 27.56 22.35 9.68
CA LEU A 85 28.61 23.05 10.40
C LEU A 85 29.94 22.45 9.92
N ASP A 86 30.64 23.12 9.01
CA ASP A 86 32.01 22.74 8.66
C ASP A 86 32.85 22.84 9.93
N TYR A 87 33.36 21.69 10.36
CA TYR A 87 34.28 21.66 11.47
C TYR A 87 35.60 22.28 11.00
N PRO A 88 36.24 23.18 11.77
CA PRO A 88 37.47 23.86 11.34
C PRO A 88 38.66 22.93 11.00
N HIS A 89 38.54 21.65 11.34
CA HIS A 89 39.49 20.60 11.00
C HIS A 89 38.81 19.54 10.15
N ASP A 90 39.29 19.40 8.91
CA ASP A 90 38.92 18.31 8.01
C ASP A 90 39.43 16.99 8.59
N TYR A 91 38.51 16.13 9.02
CA TYR A 91 38.84 14.74 9.33
C TYR A 91 38.92 13.92 8.04
N PRO A 92 39.73 12.84 8.00
CA PRO A 92 39.81 11.94 6.85
C PRO A 92 38.48 11.28 6.45
N HIS A 93 37.50 11.29 7.36
CA HIS A 93 36.14 10.80 7.15
C HIS A 93 35.16 11.94 7.46
N ASP A 94 34.27 12.22 6.52
CA ASP A 94 33.12 13.09 6.74
C ASP A 94 32.08 12.34 7.58
N TYR A 95 31.74 12.89 8.75
CA TYR A 95 30.66 12.38 9.61
C TYR A 95 29.29 13.00 9.23
N GLY A 96 29.17 13.55 8.03
CA GLY A 96 28.00 14.26 7.52
C GLY A 96 26.86 13.37 7.06
N GLY A 97 25.75 13.44 7.80
CA GLY A 97 24.44 12.98 7.33
C GLY A 97 23.49 12.62 8.46
N MET A 98 22.90 13.62 9.12
CA MET A 98 21.72 13.35 9.97
C MET A 98 20.63 12.72 9.09
N SER A 99 20.12 11.55 9.48
CA SER A 99 18.97 10.91 8.85
C SER A 99 17.82 11.91 8.75
N ILE A 100 17.11 11.94 7.62
CA ILE A 100 15.84 12.69 7.56
C ILE A 100 14.90 12.05 8.58
N LEU A 101 14.34 12.87 9.47
CA LEU A 101 13.37 12.45 10.46
C LEU A 101 12.02 12.98 9.99
N ASP A 102 11.15 12.06 9.58
CA ASP A 102 9.73 12.34 9.34
C ASP A 102 8.88 11.46 10.26
N THR A 103 7.56 11.58 10.22
CA THR A 103 6.63 10.77 10.99
C THR A 103 5.45 10.32 10.16
N VAL A 104 4.93 9.15 10.49
CA VAL A 104 3.66 8.64 9.98
C VAL A 104 2.77 8.25 11.15
N ALA A 105 1.49 8.61 11.07
CA ALA A 105 0.51 8.29 12.09
C ALA A 105 -0.45 7.21 11.58
N ASN A 106 -0.50 6.09 12.29
CA ASN A 106 -1.59 5.13 12.19
C ASN A 106 -2.61 5.46 13.27
N THR A 107 -3.70 6.11 12.88
CA THR A 107 -4.81 6.47 13.77
C THR A 107 -5.80 5.32 13.99
N SER A 108 -5.65 4.21 13.26
CA SER A 108 -6.47 3.03 13.49
C SER A 108 -6.03 2.29 14.76
N GLY A 109 -6.97 1.63 15.44
CA GLY A 109 -6.68 0.86 16.65
C GLY A 109 -5.91 -0.45 16.39
N MET A 110 -5.46 -0.71 15.17
CA MET A 110 -4.81 -1.95 14.75
C MET A 110 -3.60 -1.67 13.86
N PRO A 111 -2.60 -2.57 13.79
CA PRO A 111 -1.51 -2.42 12.84
C PRO A 111 -2.00 -2.44 11.38
N GLN A 112 -1.47 -1.56 10.54
CA GLN A 112 -1.83 -1.42 9.13
C GLN A 112 -0.77 -2.06 8.23
N PRO A 113 -1.12 -2.90 7.24
CA PRO A 113 -0.20 -3.23 6.17
C PRO A 113 0.32 -1.97 5.48
N ILE A 114 1.52 -2.06 4.92
CA ILE A 114 2.12 -0.97 4.16
C ILE A 114 2.56 -1.42 2.77
N ARG A 115 2.61 -0.46 1.86
CA ARG A 115 3.34 -0.56 0.59
C ARG A 115 4.48 0.46 0.61
N LEU A 116 5.67 0.03 0.20
CA LEU A 116 6.84 0.89 0.05
C LEU A 116 7.27 0.90 -1.41
N THR A 117 7.36 2.08 -2.01
CA THR A 117 7.86 2.26 -3.37
C THR A 117 9.15 3.09 -3.33
N ILE A 118 10.29 2.45 -3.57
CA ILE A 118 11.61 3.11 -3.53
C ILE A 118 12.09 3.37 -4.95
N PHE A 119 12.46 4.60 -5.27
CA PHE A 119 12.88 4.97 -6.62
C PHE A 119 14.41 5.02 -6.72
N GLY A 120 14.96 4.34 -7.73
CA GLY A 120 16.39 4.33 -7.99
C GLY A 120 16.89 5.66 -8.60
N PRO A 121 18.21 5.89 -8.63
CA PRO A 121 19.25 4.90 -8.34
C PRO A 121 19.56 4.74 -6.84
N CYS A 122 19.65 3.49 -6.36
CA CYS A 122 20.14 3.19 -5.00
C CYS A 122 20.69 1.76 -4.90
N VAL A 123 21.53 1.51 -3.90
CA VAL A 123 22.11 0.19 -3.60
C VAL A 123 21.75 -0.20 -2.18
N ASN A 124 21.25 -1.42 -2.00
CA ASN A 124 20.79 -1.97 -0.73
C ASN A 124 19.90 -0.99 0.04
N PRO A 125 18.80 -0.51 -0.59
CA PRO A 125 17.96 0.50 0.03
C PRO A 125 17.34 -0.02 1.32
N TYR A 126 17.30 0.85 2.32
CA TYR A 126 16.55 0.60 3.55
C TYR A 126 15.81 1.85 4.03
N VAL A 127 14.63 1.62 4.62
CA VAL A 127 13.84 2.62 5.34
C VAL A 127 13.57 2.07 6.74
N ILE A 128 13.69 2.88 7.78
CA ILE A 128 13.37 2.51 9.16
C ILE A 128 12.07 3.23 9.53
N ILE A 129 11.06 2.46 9.95
CA ILE A 129 9.78 2.98 10.45
C ILE A 129 9.57 2.43 11.85
N GLY A 130 9.55 3.34 12.84
CA GLY A 130 9.54 2.98 14.25
C GLY A 130 10.71 2.04 14.59
N PRO A 131 10.46 0.85 15.16
CA PRO A 131 11.52 -0.10 15.52
C PRO A 131 11.98 -1.01 14.37
N ASN A 132 11.35 -0.95 13.18
CA ASN A 132 11.59 -1.92 12.10
C ASN A 132 12.34 -1.33 10.91
N ARG A 133 13.36 -2.05 10.43
CA ARG A 133 14.11 -1.76 9.21
C ARG A 133 13.59 -2.61 8.04
N TYR A 134 13.16 -1.93 6.98
CA TYR A 134 12.69 -2.50 5.73
C TYR A 134 13.85 -2.44 4.73
N GLU A 135 14.45 -3.58 4.40
CA GLU A 135 15.68 -3.65 3.59
C GLU A 135 15.63 -4.72 2.51
N VAL A 136 16.19 -4.40 1.34
CA VAL A 136 16.36 -5.32 0.20
C VAL A 136 17.80 -5.28 -0.29
N ASP A 137 18.45 -6.45 -0.37
CA ASP A 137 19.81 -6.63 -0.91
C ASP A 137 19.80 -6.65 -2.46
N ALA A 138 19.64 -5.46 -3.04
CA ALA A 138 19.63 -5.26 -4.48
C ALA A 138 20.10 -3.85 -4.89
N THR A 139 20.55 -3.72 -6.13
CA THR A 139 20.73 -2.42 -6.80
C THR A 139 19.47 -2.09 -7.58
N ILE A 140 18.90 -0.91 -7.32
CA ILE A 140 17.78 -0.36 -8.08
C ILE A 140 18.36 0.67 -9.06
N PRO A 141 18.34 0.42 -10.37
CA PRO A 141 18.91 1.36 -11.35
C PRO A 141 18.13 2.68 -11.44
N ALA A 142 18.77 3.71 -12.01
CA ALA A 142 18.08 4.96 -12.33
C ALA A 142 16.87 4.69 -13.26
N GLY A 143 15.75 5.38 -13.00
CA GLY A 143 14.50 5.17 -13.74
C GLY A 143 13.71 3.92 -13.36
N SER A 144 14.29 3.03 -12.54
CA SER A 144 13.60 1.86 -11.98
C SER A 144 13.01 2.18 -10.61
N ARG A 145 12.06 1.37 -10.17
CA ARG A 145 11.52 1.42 -8.80
C ARG A 145 11.37 0.03 -8.20
N LEU A 146 11.51 -0.04 -6.88
CA LEU A 146 11.26 -1.21 -6.06
C LEU A 146 9.92 -1.05 -5.37
N GLU A 147 8.99 -1.96 -5.62
CA GLU A 147 7.68 -2.03 -4.98
C GLU A 147 7.68 -3.20 -3.98
N ILE A 148 7.46 -2.89 -2.72
CA ILE A 148 7.26 -3.85 -1.62
C ILE A 148 5.81 -3.76 -1.21
N ASP A 149 5.06 -4.84 -1.38
CA ASP A 149 3.65 -4.91 -0.96
C ASP A 149 3.50 -5.87 0.23
N GLY A 150 3.09 -5.32 1.37
CA GLY A 150 2.86 -6.04 2.62
C GLY A 150 1.43 -6.56 2.84
N THR A 151 0.51 -6.31 1.90
CA THR A 151 -0.89 -6.76 2.01
C THR A 151 -1.02 -8.28 2.06
N ALA A 152 -2.03 -8.77 2.78
CA ALA A 152 -2.11 -10.16 3.24
C ALA A 152 -2.25 -11.20 2.11
N ASP A 153 -2.78 -10.81 0.95
CA ASP A 153 -3.20 -11.76 -0.08
C ASP A 153 -2.00 -12.31 -0.88
N ALA A 154 -1.01 -11.46 -1.15
CA ALA A 154 0.27 -11.85 -1.74
C ALA A 154 1.33 -10.80 -1.43
N ARG A 155 2.17 -11.09 -0.44
CA ARG A 155 3.34 -10.25 -0.13
C ARG A 155 4.35 -10.33 -1.26
N THR A 156 4.70 -9.18 -1.84
CA THR A 156 5.61 -9.13 -2.99
C THR A 156 6.74 -8.15 -2.80
N VAL A 157 7.85 -8.41 -3.48
CA VAL A 157 8.98 -7.48 -3.61
C VAL A 157 9.39 -7.54 -5.07
N ILE A 158 9.06 -6.49 -5.82
CA ILE A 158 9.18 -6.46 -7.28
C ILE A 158 9.95 -5.21 -7.67
N MET A 159 10.98 -5.35 -8.50
CA MET A 159 11.58 -4.23 -9.18
C MET A 159 10.93 -4.07 -10.55
N ILE A 160 10.57 -2.85 -10.90
CA ILE A 160 10.04 -2.46 -12.21
C ILE A 160 11.06 -1.54 -12.86
N SER A 161 11.60 -1.95 -14.00
CA SER A 161 12.56 -1.14 -14.76
C SER A 161 11.90 0.08 -15.42
N ASP A 162 12.73 0.97 -15.96
CA ASP A 162 12.31 2.08 -16.84
C ASP A 162 11.49 1.64 -18.06
N THR A 163 11.73 0.42 -18.54
CA THR A 163 11.05 -0.26 -19.65
C THR A 163 9.81 -1.04 -19.23
N GLY A 164 9.49 -1.07 -17.93
CA GLY A 164 8.35 -1.81 -17.38
C GLY A 164 8.60 -3.31 -17.17
N LEU A 165 9.85 -3.77 -17.20
CA LEU A 165 10.18 -5.17 -16.91
C LEU A 165 10.06 -5.42 -15.40
N HIS A 166 9.28 -6.43 -15.03
CA HIS A 166 9.08 -6.84 -13.64
C HIS A 166 10.09 -7.93 -13.26
N THR A 167 10.87 -7.68 -12.21
CA THR A 167 11.83 -8.63 -11.64
C THR A 167 11.45 -8.94 -10.21
N ASN A 168 11.24 -10.22 -9.90
CA ASN A 168 10.94 -10.65 -8.54
C ASN A 168 12.21 -10.60 -7.68
N LEU A 169 12.19 -9.77 -6.63
CA LEU A 169 13.27 -9.60 -5.65
C LEU A 169 12.89 -10.14 -4.26
N PHE A 170 11.86 -10.98 -4.16
CA PHE A 170 11.41 -11.56 -2.89
C PHE A 170 12.56 -12.30 -2.17
N ALA A 171 13.41 -13.01 -2.88
CA ALA A 171 14.56 -13.70 -2.26
C ALA A 171 15.62 -12.74 -1.69
N LYS A 172 15.62 -11.46 -2.09
CA LYS A 172 16.58 -10.43 -1.67
C LYS A 172 16.12 -9.61 -0.47
N ALA A 173 14.87 -9.76 -0.04
CA ALA A 173 14.33 -9.02 1.08
C ALA A 173 14.79 -9.57 2.43
N VAL A 174 15.21 -8.69 3.34
CA VAL A 174 15.56 -9.05 4.72
C VAL A 174 14.28 -9.33 5.50
N ARG A 175 14.24 -10.47 6.20
CA ARG A 175 13.05 -10.92 6.94
C ARG A 175 13.27 -11.16 8.44
N GLY A 176 14.52 -11.11 8.91
CA GLY A 176 14.85 -11.51 10.27
C GLY A 176 14.23 -12.87 10.64
N THR A 177 13.71 -12.98 11.87
CA THR A 177 12.92 -14.14 12.34
C THR A 177 11.42 -14.00 12.05
N GLY A 178 11.02 -13.07 11.19
CA GLY A 178 9.62 -12.74 10.90
C GLY A 178 9.13 -11.50 11.65
N ARG A 179 7.81 -11.37 11.78
CA ARG A 179 7.13 -10.21 12.37
C ARG A 179 7.65 -9.91 13.78
N GLY A 180 7.91 -8.64 14.07
CA GLY A 180 8.44 -8.17 15.35
C GLY A 180 9.94 -8.38 15.55
N SER A 181 10.66 -8.87 14.54
CA SER A 181 12.13 -9.05 14.61
C SER A 181 12.92 -7.74 14.53
N GLY A 182 12.28 -6.65 14.11
CA GLY A 182 12.92 -5.36 13.85
C GLY A 182 13.58 -5.24 12.46
N THR A 183 13.55 -6.30 11.64
CA THR A 183 14.07 -6.27 10.26
C THR A 183 13.15 -7.02 9.28
N TYR A 184 11.84 -7.03 9.53
CA TYR A 184 10.90 -7.75 8.69
C TYR A 184 10.38 -6.84 7.57
N ILE A 185 10.66 -7.18 6.31
CA ILE A 185 10.27 -6.37 5.13
C ILE A 185 8.75 -6.13 4.98
N PHE A 186 7.92 -6.95 5.64
CA PHE A 186 6.46 -6.81 5.62
C PHE A 186 5.89 -6.52 7.01
N GLU A 187 6.70 -5.89 7.88
CA GLU A 187 6.20 -5.44 9.18
C GLU A 187 5.06 -4.42 8.94
N PRO A 188 3.91 -4.60 9.59
CA PRO A 188 2.85 -3.60 9.50
C PRO A 188 3.21 -2.36 10.32
N LEU A 189 2.68 -1.21 9.92
CA LEU A 189 2.78 0.04 10.66
C LEU A 189 2.01 -0.10 11.99
N PRO A 190 2.68 -0.02 13.16
CA PRO A 190 2.01 -0.12 14.45
C PRO A 190 1.04 1.05 14.67
N HIS A 191 0.05 0.85 15.52
CA HIS A 191 -0.83 1.94 15.98
C HIS A 191 -0.01 3.06 16.62
N GLY A 192 -0.46 4.31 16.38
CA GLY A 192 0.16 5.52 16.88
C GLY A 192 1.15 6.13 15.88
N THR A 193 1.98 7.03 16.38
CA THR A 193 2.97 7.73 15.55
C THR A 193 4.28 6.95 15.51
N SER A 194 4.75 6.65 14.31
CA SER A 194 6.08 6.08 14.07
C SER A 194 7.00 7.12 13.44
N THR A 195 8.25 7.18 13.90
CA THR A 195 9.30 7.95 13.23
C THR A 195 9.77 7.23 11.99
N ILE A 196 10.06 7.97 10.94
CA ILE A 196 10.63 7.48 9.69
C ILE A 196 12.06 8.01 9.59
N SER A 197 13.00 7.13 9.24
CA SER A 197 14.37 7.53 8.94
C SER A 197 15.00 6.68 7.83
N TRP A 198 15.79 7.32 6.97
CA TRP A 198 16.56 6.69 5.90
C TRP A 198 17.80 7.53 5.58
N ALA A 199 18.66 7.01 4.72
CA ALA A 199 19.94 7.66 4.35
C ALA A 199 19.79 8.97 3.57
N GLY A 200 18.57 9.37 3.19
CA GLY A 200 18.31 10.61 2.43
C GLY A 200 18.77 10.61 0.97
N GLY A 201 19.41 9.54 0.50
CA GLY A 201 19.99 9.44 -0.85
C GLY A 201 19.02 9.00 -1.96
N PHE A 202 17.77 8.70 -1.63
CA PHE A 202 16.74 8.32 -2.58
C PHE A 202 15.37 8.83 -2.10
N LYS A 203 14.44 8.93 -3.05
CA LYS A 203 13.03 9.21 -2.77
C LYS A 203 12.24 7.91 -2.62
N PHE A 204 11.19 7.93 -1.82
CA PHE A 204 10.27 6.80 -1.72
C PHE A 204 8.86 7.25 -1.35
N ASP A 205 7.89 6.40 -1.66
CA ASP A 205 6.51 6.55 -1.21
C ASP A 205 6.21 5.50 -0.15
N LEU A 206 5.50 5.92 0.90
CA LEU A 206 4.93 5.03 1.91
C LEU A 206 3.41 5.12 1.83
N THR A 207 2.77 4.01 1.50
CA THR A 207 1.32 3.85 1.55
C THR A 207 0.94 3.04 2.77
N ALA A 208 0.23 3.66 3.71
CA ALA A 208 -0.43 2.95 4.81
C ALA A 208 -1.83 2.50 4.37
N ILE A 209 -2.20 1.27 4.70
CA ILE A 209 -3.43 0.63 4.22
C ILE A 209 -4.31 0.33 5.43
N GLU A 210 -5.38 1.10 5.58
CA GLU A 210 -6.38 0.86 6.62
C GLU A 210 -7.30 -0.28 6.21
N GLU A 211 -7.37 -1.34 7.02
CA GLU A 211 -8.25 -2.49 6.80
C GLU A 211 -9.40 -2.49 7.83
N ARG A 212 -10.64 -2.67 7.35
CA ARG A 212 -11.84 -2.83 8.19
C ARG A 212 -12.74 -3.94 7.66
N SER A 213 -13.54 -4.54 8.53
CA SER A 213 -14.56 -5.53 8.11
C SER A 213 -15.71 -4.91 7.33
N GLU A 214 -16.02 -3.64 7.62
CA GLU A 214 -17.03 -2.84 6.95
C GLU A 214 -16.55 -1.37 6.87
N PRO A 215 -16.97 -0.61 5.84
CA PRO A 215 -16.76 0.83 5.81
C PRO A 215 -17.43 1.48 7.04
N PRO A 216 -16.86 2.57 7.58
CA PRO A 216 -17.44 3.27 8.70
C PRO A 216 -18.82 3.85 8.35
N TRP A 217 -19.71 3.88 9.33
CA TRP A 217 -21.00 4.54 9.23
C TRP A 217 -20.80 6.06 9.06
N THR A 218 -21.42 6.64 8.02
CA THR A 218 -21.40 8.08 7.73
C THR A 218 -22.80 8.69 7.83
#